data_AF-A0A9E0YHF8-F1
#
_entry.id   AF-A0A9E0YHF8-F1
#
_cell.length_a   1.000
_cell.length_b   1.000
_cell.length_c   1.000
_cell.angle_alpha   90.00
_cell.angle_beta   90.00
_cell.angle_gamma   90.00
#
_symmetry.space_group_name_H-M   'P 1'
#
loop_
_entity.id
_entity.type
_entity.pdbx_description
1 polymer ?
#
loop_
_entity_poly.entity_id
_entity_poly.type
_entity_poly.pdbx_seq_one_letter_code
_entity_poly.pdbx_strand_id
1 'polypeptide(L)'
;GGADAVLVTGELPPELTLALSRARAVIAEKGSPACHFASVAREAGIPVICNAPDAGKLEDGQTVSLDSDQGVILSGRRFESNPQEDGKRKPKDTPVLRMLSKALGYISPLNLQDPGGADFSIQACKSLHDIVRYVHEAGVREMFSLVGRRGLDSYGAKRLISGIPLVMHVMDVHKGLVPDAGSMKTVRLQQVRSQPMQQLFAGLGSSAVQWDQDILHYDWDAYAKSSADFINVEKSTLFSSYAIVDKEYLHALLRFGYHFVVLDAVVSPQTEQNYIRFSFKGGGGIPEQRFFRIELIRSVLAHFRFSVSTTADMLEASFDRRSQADTGTNLGRLGIVLGKTVLLDMRLQDQNQVEALAESIIQEVRDVFPVQE
;
A
#
# COMPACT_ATOMS: atom_id res chain seq x y z
N GLY A 1 -24.00 32.09 -8.98
CA GLY A 1 -24.16 32.44 -7.56
C GLY A 1 -25.51 31.92 -7.10
N GLY A 2 -25.55 31.13 -6.04
CA GLY A 2 -26.74 30.46 -5.54
C GLY A 2 -26.37 29.09 -4.96
N ALA A 3 -26.97 28.70 -3.84
CA ALA A 3 -26.65 27.47 -3.09
C ALA A 3 -27.06 26.14 -3.78
N ASP A 4 -27.49 26.22 -5.06
CA ASP A 4 -28.01 25.11 -5.88
C ASP A 4 -27.35 25.05 -7.27
N ALA A 5 -26.09 25.49 -7.40
CA ALA A 5 -25.39 25.49 -8.68
C ALA A 5 -24.79 24.11 -9.00
N VAL A 6 -24.95 23.64 -10.24
CA VAL A 6 -24.24 22.46 -10.77
C VAL A 6 -23.05 22.95 -11.57
N LEU A 7 -21.85 22.47 -11.23
CA LEU A 7 -20.63 22.83 -11.94
C LEU A 7 -20.45 21.89 -13.14
N VAL A 8 -20.42 22.45 -14.36
CA VAL A 8 -20.12 21.70 -15.58
C VAL A 8 -18.71 22.05 -16.05
N THR A 9 -17.90 21.04 -16.35
CA THR A 9 -16.50 21.21 -16.76
C THR A 9 -16.09 20.19 -17.81
N GLY A 10 -15.09 20.52 -18.64
CA GLY A 10 -14.52 19.57 -19.60
C GLY A 10 -13.68 18.49 -18.91
N GLU A 11 -12.92 18.87 -17.90
CA GLU A 11 -12.02 17.99 -17.13
C GLU A 11 -12.11 18.27 -15.62
N LEU A 12 -11.49 17.44 -14.79
CA LEU A 12 -11.51 17.56 -13.32
C LEU A 12 -10.13 17.92 -12.73
N PRO A 13 -9.59 19.12 -13.02
CA PRO A 13 -8.32 19.54 -12.46
C PRO A 13 -8.45 19.89 -10.95
N PRO A 14 -7.42 19.63 -10.12
CA PRO A 14 -7.48 19.80 -8.66
C PRO A 14 -7.87 21.20 -8.17
N GLU A 15 -7.61 22.24 -8.95
CA GLU A 15 -7.89 23.64 -8.62
C GLU A 15 -9.40 23.90 -8.46
N LEU A 16 -10.26 23.07 -9.09
CA LEU A 16 -11.71 23.15 -8.95
C LEU A 16 -12.20 22.82 -7.54
N THR A 17 -11.38 22.21 -6.69
CA THR A 17 -11.74 21.88 -5.30
C THR A 17 -12.17 23.12 -4.50
N LEU A 18 -11.64 24.31 -4.84
CA LEU A 18 -12.06 25.58 -4.22
C LEU A 18 -13.52 25.93 -4.51
N ALA A 19 -14.06 25.48 -5.66
CA ALA A 19 -15.43 25.74 -6.08
C ALA A 19 -16.44 24.74 -5.50
N LEU A 20 -16.00 23.61 -4.94
CA LEU A 20 -16.88 22.58 -4.36
C LEU A 20 -17.79 23.14 -3.26
N SER A 21 -17.30 24.08 -2.45
CA SER A 21 -18.11 24.75 -1.41
C SER A 21 -19.32 25.52 -1.94
N ARG A 22 -19.37 25.76 -3.25
CA ARG A 22 -20.39 26.58 -3.93
C ARG A 22 -21.20 25.77 -4.94
N ALA A 23 -20.90 24.49 -5.12
CA ALA A 23 -21.55 23.60 -6.07
C ALA A 23 -22.31 22.48 -5.34
N ARG A 24 -23.51 22.15 -5.82
CA ARG A 24 -24.34 21.06 -5.31
C ARG A 24 -24.06 19.73 -6.00
N ALA A 25 -23.51 19.78 -7.21
CA ALA A 25 -23.01 18.62 -7.94
C ALA A 25 -22.00 19.06 -9.01
N VAL A 26 -21.24 18.12 -9.54
CA VAL A 26 -20.26 18.35 -10.61
C VAL A 26 -20.52 17.37 -11.77
N ILE A 27 -20.50 17.89 -12.99
CA ILE A 27 -20.57 17.10 -14.23
C ILE A 27 -19.30 17.37 -15.02
N ALA A 28 -18.60 16.31 -15.42
CA ALA A 28 -17.39 16.40 -16.23
C ALA A 28 -17.51 15.61 -17.54
N GLU A 29 -17.14 16.24 -18.67
CA GLU A 29 -17.07 15.55 -19.97
C GLU A 29 -16.08 14.39 -19.95
N LYS A 30 -14.90 14.63 -19.36
CA LYS A 30 -13.82 13.67 -19.21
C LYS A 30 -13.38 13.61 -17.76
N GLY A 31 -13.07 12.40 -17.30
CA GLY A 31 -12.51 12.20 -15.97
C GLY A 31 -12.84 10.81 -15.44
N SER A 32 -12.18 10.44 -14.35
CA SER A 32 -12.45 9.18 -13.68
C SER A 32 -13.19 9.44 -12.36
N PRO A 33 -14.19 8.64 -11.97
CA PRO A 33 -14.72 8.64 -10.60
C PRO A 33 -13.64 8.37 -9.53
N ALA A 34 -12.47 7.86 -9.92
CA ALA A 34 -11.32 7.62 -9.06
C ALA A 34 -10.26 8.73 -9.09
N CYS A 35 -10.45 9.82 -9.86
CA CYS A 35 -9.50 10.92 -9.88
C CYS A 35 -9.49 11.68 -8.54
N HIS A 36 -8.38 12.37 -8.24
CA HIS A 36 -8.20 13.09 -6.98
C HIS A 36 -9.38 14.02 -6.65
N PHE A 37 -9.83 14.83 -7.61
CA PHE A 37 -10.98 15.71 -7.43
C PHE A 37 -12.27 14.93 -7.08
N ALA A 38 -12.56 13.82 -7.76
CA ALA A 38 -13.76 13.02 -7.51
C ALA A 38 -13.74 12.38 -6.10
N SER A 39 -12.56 11.99 -5.62
CA SER A 39 -12.37 11.52 -4.23
C SER A 39 -12.64 12.64 -3.22
N VAL A 40 -12.09 13.83 -3.43
CA VAL A 40 -12.32 15.00 -2.57
C VAL A 40 -13.78 15.43 -2.57
N ALA A 41 -14.44 15.43 -3.73
CA ALA A 41 -15.87 15.72 -3.84
C ALA A 41 -16.72 14.68 -3.10
N ARG A 42 -16.36 13.38 -3.16
CA ARG A 42 -17.03 12.31 -2.41
C ARG A 42 -16.88 12.46 -0.90
N GLU A 43 -15.70 12.83 -0.42
CA GLU A 43 -15.46 13.16 0.99
C GLU A 43 -16.27 14.37 1.44
N ALA A 44 -16.43 15.36 0.55
CA ALA A 44 -17.28 16.52 0.76
C ALA A 44 -18.79 16.21 0.64
N GLY A 45 -19.15 14.99 0.21
CA GLY A 45 -20.55 14.57 0.00
C GLY A 45 -21.21 15.21 -1.21
N ILE A 46 -20.44 15.68 -2.19
CA ILE A 46 -20.90 16.33 -3.41
C ILE A 46 -20.96 15.28 -4.54
N PRO A 47 -22.14 15.04 -5.14
CA PRO A 47 -22.29 14.15 -6.29
C PRO A 47 -21.42 14.59 -7.48
N VAL A 48 -20.73 13.64 -8.10
CA VAL A 48 -19.92 13.87 -9.32
C VAL A 48 -20.26 12.83 -10.37
N ILE A 49 -20.64 13.28 -11.57
CA ILE A 49 -20.77 12.43 -12.76
C ILE A 49 -19.57 12.71 -13.66
N CYS A 50 -18.76 11.68 -13.90
CA CYS A 50 -17.62 11.73 -14.82
C CYS A 50 -17.98 11.01 -16.13
N ASN A 51 -17.22 11.27 -17.20
CA ASN A 51 -17.44 10.68 -18.53
C ASN A 51 -18.86 10.93 -19.06
N ALA A 52 -19.34 12.17 -18.91
CA ALA A 52 -20.60 12.62 -19.47
C ALA A 52 -20.33 13.32 -20.82
N PRO A 53 -20.28 12.60 -21.97
CA PRO A 53 -19.96 13.21 -23.27
C PRO A 53 -20.97 14.28 -23.70
N ASP A 54 -22.17 14.27 -23.13
CA ASP A 54 -23.21 15.26 -23.37
C ASP A 54 -23.13 16.48 -22.43
N ALA A 55 -22.15 16.54 -21.52
CA ALA A 55 -22.02 17.65 -20.57
C ALA A 55 -21.80 19.00 -21.28
N GLY A 56 -21.06 19.02 -22.40
CA GLY A 56 -20.88 20.23 -23.22
C GLY A 56 -22.12 20.71 -23.97
N LYS A 57 -23.21 19.94 -23.97
CA LYS A 57 -24.50 20.34 -24.55
C LYS A 57 -25.38 21.08 -23.53
N LEU A 58 -24.95 21.16 -22.27
CA LEU A 58 -25.67 21.88 -21.23
C LEU A 58 -25.39 23.38 -21.33
N GLU A 59 -26.44 24.18 -21.33
CA GLU A 59 -26.33 25.64 -21.39
C GLU A 59 -26.25 26.26 -19.99
N ASP A 60 -25.54 27.39 -19.86
CA ASP A 60 -25.50 28.13 -18.59
C ASP A 60 -26.92 28.58 -18.20
N GLY A 61 -27.30 28.37 -16.94
CA GLY A 61 -28.65 28.62 -16.44
C GLY A 61 -29.68 27.51 -16.75
N GLN A 62 -29.31 26.46 -17.48
CA GLN A 62 -30.20 25.31 -17.69
C GLN A 62 -30.48 24.56 -16.38
N THR A 63 -31.76 24.32 -16.09
CA THR A 63 -32.15 23.51 -14.93
C THR A 63 -31.98 22.02 -15.25
N VAL A 64 -31.15 21.34 -14.46
CA VAL A 64 -30.88 19.90 -14.57
C VAL A 64 -31.08 19.21 -13.22
N SER A 65 -31.34 17.91 -13.28
CA SER A 65 -31.37 17.00 -12.13
C SER A 65 -30.36 15.88 -12.35
N LEU A 66 -29.63 15.50 -11.31
CA LEU A 66 -28.59 14.48 -11.40
C LEU A 66 -28.94 13.30 -10.51
N ASP A 67 -28.83 12.10 -11.07
CA ASP A 67 -28.77 10.85 -10.32
C ASP A 67 -27.33 10.33 -10.45
N SER A 68 -26.51 10.57 -9.43
CA SER A 68 -25.11 10.13 -9.43
C SER A 68 -24.94 8.63 -9.20
N ASP A 69 -25.92 7.96 -8.61
CA ASP A 69 -25.88 6.52 -8.38
C ASP A 69 -26.07 5.76 -9.69
N GLN A 70 -26.94 6.29 -10.57
CA GLN A 70 -27.17 5.75 -11.92
C GLN A 70 -26.33 6.43 -13.00
N GLY A 71 -25.65 7.53 -12.68
CA GLY A 71 -24.84 8.31 -13.63
C GLY A 71 -25.67 9.05 -14.69
N VAL A 72 -26.91 9.46 -14.37
CA VAL A 72 -27.85 10.04 -15.33
C VAL A 72 -28.05 11.54 -15.09
N ILE A 73 -28.06 12.30 -16.19
CA ILE A 73 -28.41 13.73 -16.20
C ILE A 73 -29.81 13.86 -16.82
N LEU A 74 -30.74 14.47 -16.08
CA LEU A 74 -32.13 14.63 -16.48
C LEU A 74 -32.45 16.11 -16.68
N SER A 75 -33.15 16.43 -17.78
CA SER A 75 -33.62 17.80 -18.03
C SER A 75 -34.76 18.20 -17.09
N GLY A 76 -34.66 19.43 -16.56
CA GLY A 76 -35.62 20.02 -15.64
C GLY A 76 -35.41 19.58 -14.19
N ARG A 77 -36.30 20.06 -13.31
CA ARG A 77 -36.31 19.70 -11.89
C ARG A 77 -37.16 18.45 -11.68
N ARG A 78 -36.49 17.30 -11.54
CA ARG A 78 -37.11 15.97 -11.39
C ARG A 78 -37.09 15.48 -9.94
N PHE A 79 -36.13 15.94 -9.16
CA PHE A 79 -36.06 15.69 -7.73
C PHE A 79 -36.56 16.93 -6.97
N GLU A 80 -37.44 16.72 -5.99
CA GLU A 80 -37.76 17.77 -5.05
C GLU A 80 -36.49 18.05 -4.23
N SER A 81 -36.05 19.31 -4.16
CA SER A 81 -34.95 19.67 -3.27
C SER A 81 -35.48 19.54 -1.85
N ASN A 82 -35.24 18.40 -1.21
CA ASN A 82 -35.56 18.24 0.18
C ASN A 82 -34.31 18.64 0.98
N PRO A 83 -34.24 19.86 1.54
CA PRO A 83 -33.08 20.29 2.32
C PRO A 83 -32.81 19.43 3.55
N GLN A 84 -33.73 18.52 3.92
CA GLN A 84 -33.53 17.52 4.97
C GLN A 84 -32.80 16.24 4.51
N GLU A 85 -32.76 15.93 3.21
CA GLU A 85 -32.09 14.72 2.69
C GLU A 85 -30.73 15.00 2.05
N ASP A 86 -30.46 16.24 1.64
CA ASP A 86 -29.19 16.70 1.04
C ASP A 86 -28.02 16.85 2.03
N GLY A 87 -28.00 16.04 3.09
CA GLY A 87 -27.03 16.20 4.17
C GLY A 87 -26.76 14.90 4.90
N LYS A 88 -26.07 13.97 4.22
CA LYS A 88 -25.58 12.69 4.76
C LYS A 88 -26.76 11.77 5.08
N ARG A 89 -26.74 10.52 4.62
CA ARG A 89 -27.27 9.44 5.47
C ARG A 89 -26.47 9.53 6.76
N LYS A 90 -26.96 10.29 7.75
CA LYS A 90 -26.35 10.34 9.07
C LYS A 90 -26.25 8.89 9.49
N PRO A 91 -25.05 8.37 9.81
CA PRO A 91 -24.93 7.06 10.41
C PRO A 91 -25.98 7.00 11.52
N LYS A 92 -26.81 5.95 11.56
CA LYS A 92 -27.85 5.83 12.59
C LYS A 92 -27.20 6.20 13.93
N ASP A 93 -27.71 7.23 14.60
CA ASP A 93 -27.08 7.76 15.82
C ASP A 93 -27.35 6.80 16.99
N THR A 94 -26.72 5.64 16.94
CA THR A 94 -26.82 4.62 17.96
C THR A 94 -25.85 4.97 19.10
N PRO A 95 -26.20 4.64 20.36
CA PRO A 95 -25.27 4.78 21.48
C PRO A 95 -23.90 4.13 21.21
N VAL A 96 -23.90 2.99 20.50
CA VAL A 96 -22.68 2.27 20.10
C VAL A 96 -21.85 3.09 19.10
N LEU A 97 -22.44 3.63 18.04
CA LEU A 97 -21.72 4.44 17.05
C LEU A 97 -21.17 5.74 17.64
N ARG A 98 -21.85 6.36 18.61
CA ARG A 98 -21.30 7.50 19.36
C ARG A 98 -20.10 7.13 20.19
N MET A 99 -20.15 5.99 20.87
CA MET A 99 -19.02 5.51 21.67
C MET A 99 -17.82 5.18 20.78
N LEU A 100 -18.05 4.50 19.65
CA LEU A 100 -17.01 4.21 18.65
C LEU A 100 -16.44 5.47 18.02
N SER A 101 -17.27 6.46 17.67
CA SER A 101 -16.81 7.74 17.11
C SER A 101 -15.94 8.52 18.09
N LYS A 102 -16.31 8.54 19.37
CA LYS A 102 -15.47 9.13 20.44
C LYS A 102 -14.14 8.40 20.57
N ALA A 103 -14.16 7.06 20.55
CA ALA A 103 -12.94 6.26 20.62
C ALA A 103 -12.04 6.49 19.39
N LEU A 104 -12.61 6.56 18.19
CA LEU A 104 -11.87 6.80 16.95
C LEU A 104 -11.05 8.09 16.99
N GLY A 105 -11.54 9.14 17.66
CA GLY A 105 -10.80 10.40 17.87
C GLY A 105 -9.47 10.24 18.63
N TYR A 106 -9.34 9.18 19.44
CA TYR A 106 -8.10 8.84 20.16
C TYR A 106 -7.33 7.67 19.55
N ILE A 107 -7.85 7.07 18.47
CA ILE A 107 -7.24 5.87 17.86
C ILE A 107 -6.62 6.21 16.51
N SER A 108 -7.41 6.78 15.60
CA SER A 108 -7.08 6.90 14.16
C SER A 108 -6.16 8.07 13.78
N PRO A 109 -6.28 9.29 14.34
CA PRO A 109 -5.53 10.45 13.86
C PRO A 109 -4.02 10.26 13.93
N LEU A 110 -3.29 10.65 12.88
CA LEU A 110 -1.83 10.69 12.86
C LEU A 110 -1.35 12.15 13.00
N ASN A 111 -0.89 12.50 14.20
CA ASN A 111 -0.38 13.82 14.53
C ASN A 111 1.15 13.87 14.49
N LEU A 112 1.83 12.73 14.72
CA LEU A 112 3.28 12.57 14.65
C LEU A 112 3.74 12.27 13.21
N GLN A 113 3.81 13.30 12.38
CA GLN A 113 4.07 13.16 10.93
C GLN A 113 5.55 13.22 10.56
N ASP A 114 6.34 14.09 11.20
CA ASP A 114 7.76 14.31 10.91
C ASP A 114 8.67 13.57 11.92
N PRO A 115 9.34 12.47 11.53
CA PRO A 115 10.26 11.72 12.40
C PRO A 115 11.54 12.49 12.80
N GLY A 116 11.89 13.55 12.06
CA GLY A 116 13.07 14.39 12.30
C GLY A 116 12.77 15.64 13.15
N GLY A 117 11.49 15.94 13.37
CA GLY A 117 11.05 17.12 14.12
C GLY A 117 11.35 17.01 15.62
N ALA A 118 11.59 18.15 16.27
CA ALA A 118 11.81 18.23 17.72
C ALA A 118 10.64 17.68 18.54
N ASP A 119 9.43 17.76 17.98
CA ASP A 119 8.20 17.28 18.61
C ASP A 119 7.98 15.78 18.41
N PHE A 120 8.86 15.05 17.70
CA PHE A 120 8.76 13.61 17.55
C PHE A 120 9.19 12.86 18.83
N SER A 121 8.32 12.90 19.84
CA SER A 121 8.56 12.36 21.17
C SER A 121 7.34 11.58 21.68
N ILE A 122 7.57 10.69 22.65
CA ILE A 122 6.48 9.94 23.28
C ILE A 122 5.49 10.85 24.01
N GLN A 123 5.93 12.02 24.48
CA GLN A 123 5.10 13.01 25.15
C GLN A 123 4.16 13.75 24.18
N ALA A 124 4.48 13.76 22.88
CA ALA A 124 3.67 14.40 21.85
C ALA A 124 2.59 13.49 21.27
N CYS A 125 2.57 12.19 21.61
CA CYS A 125 1.56 11.25 21.15
C CYS A 125 0.17 11.62 21.67
N LYS A 126 -0.81 11.79 20.77
CA LYS A 126 -2.21 12.12 21.12
C LYS A 126 -3.20 11.02 20.77
N SER A 127 -2.76 10.00 20.02
CA SER A 127 -3.58 8.86 19.60
C SER A 127 -2.83 7.53 19.71
N LEU A 128 -3.54 6.40 19.57
CA LEU A 128 -2.89 5.09 19.44
C LEU A 128 -2.05 5.00 18.15
N HIS A 129 -2.49 5.59 17.04
CA HIS A 129 -1.72 5.63 15.79
C HIS A 129 -0.38 6.37 15.98
N ASP A 130 -0.39 7.46 16.75
CA ASP A 130 0.82 8.19 17.14
C ASP A 130 1.81 7.31 17.93
N ILE A 131 1.31 6.52 18.89
CA ILE A 131 2.14 5.59 19.67
C ILE A 131 2.76 4.54 18.75
N VAL A 132 1.97 3.93 17.87
CA VAL A 132 2.45 2.93 16.90
C VAL A 132 3.52 3.55 15.99
N ARG A 133 3.29 4.75 15.46
CA ARG A 133 4.26 5.49 14.64
C ARG A 133 5.54 5.80 15.40
N TYR A 134 5.42 6.29 16.64
CA TYR A 134 6.59 6.61 17.47
C TYR A 134 7.42 5.36 17.79
N VAL A 135 6.78 4.27 18.24
CA VAL A 135 7.48 3.03 18.56
C VAL A 135 8.15 2.43 17.31
N HIS A 136 7.47 2.47 16.16
CA HIS A 136 8.06 2.04 14.89
C HIS A 136 9.32 2.84 14.56
N GLU A 137 9.23 4.17 14.53
CA GLU A 137 10.37 5.03 14.20
C GLU A 137 11.48 4.97 15.26
N ALA A 138 11.14 4.82 16.55
CA ALA A 138 12.12 4.65 17.61
C ALA A 138 12.85 3.30 17.51
N GLY A 139 12.13 2.22 17.22
CA GLY A 139 12.71 0.90 16.99
C GLY A 139 13.63 0.88 15.77
N VAL A 140 13.18 1.48 14.66
CA VAL A 140 13.99 1.71 13.46
C VAL A 140 15.23 2.52 13.84
N ARG A 141 15.08 3.70 14.46
CA ARG A 141 16.19 4.57 14.85
C ARG A 141 17.20 3.85 15.74
N GLU A 142 16.74 3.05 16.71
CA GLU A 142 17.64 2.30 17.60
C GLU A 142 18.39 1.20 16.86
N MET A 143 17.70 0.47 15.98
CA MET A 143 18.30 -0.51 15.08
C MET A 143 19.43 0.11 14.23
N PHE A 144 19.28 1.37 13.79
CA PHE A 144 20.31 2.14 13.08
C PHE A 144 21.33 2.87 13.99
N SER A 145 20.99 3.14 15.26
CA SER A 145 21.85 3.79 16.25
C SER A 145 22.90 2.83 16.79
N LEU A 146 22.52 1.56 16.99
CA LEU A 146 23.41 0.47 17.40
C LEU A 146 24.57 0.25 16.41
N VAL A 147 24.36 0.60 15.16
CA VAL A 147 25.36 0.59 14.10
C VAL A 147 26.44 1.67 14.28
N GLY A 148 26.15 2.77 14.99
CA GLY A 148 27.02 3.95 15.10
C GLY A 148 27.72 4.18 16.45
N ARG A 149 27.43 3.40 17.50
CA ARG A 149 28.08 3.55 18.82
C ARG A 149 29.05 2.40 19.11
N ARG A 150 30.35 2.71 19.06
CA ARG A 150 31.50 1.92 19.56
C ARG A 150 31.45 0.42 19.22
N GLY A 151 31.99 0.06 18.05
CA GLY A 151 32.51 -1.29 17.79
C GLY A 151 31.75 -2.14 16.76
N LEU A 152 30.69 -1.61 16.13
CA LEU A 152 29.84 -2.32 15.17
C LEU A 152 29.85 -1.70 13.75
N ASP A 153 30.89 -0.96 13.36
CA ASP A 153 30.98 -0.30 12.03
C ASP A 153 30.81 -1.28 10.84
N SER A 154 31.00 -2.58 11.04
CA SER A 154 30.73 -3.64 10.05
C SER A 154 29.23 -3.94 9.80
N TYR A 155 28.34 -3.52 10.70
CA TYR A 155 26.90 -3.78 10.70
C TYR A 155 26.08 -2.60 10.09
N GLY A 156 26.78 -1.63 9.50
CA GLY A 156 26.25 -0.54 8.68
C GLY A 156 25.14 -1.00 7.75
N ALA A 157 23.95 -0.39 7.83
CA ALA A 157 22.92 -0.62 6.82
C ALA A 157 23.40 -0.16 5.45
N LYS A 158 23.18 -0.98 4.43
CA LYS A 158 23.74 -0.81 3.09
C LYS A 158 22.62 -0.67 2.09
N ARG A 159 22.75 0.28 1.18
CA ARG A 159 21.81 0.43 0.06
C ARG A 159 21.88 -0.82 -0.83
N LEU A 160 20.74 -1.48 -1.06
CA LEU A 160 20.68 -2.62 -1.97
C LEU A 160 20.51 -2.15 -3.41
N ILE A 161 21.31 -2.69 -4.32
CA ILE A 161 21.15 -2.59 -5.77
C ILE A 161 20.71 -3.98 -6.28
N SER A 162 19.42 -4.13 -6.52
CA SER A 162 18.79 -5.40 -6.87
C SER A 162 18.35 -5.51 -8.34
N GLY A 163 18.35 -4.40 -9.09
CA GLY A 163 17.80 -4.35 -10.46
C GLY A 163 16.27 -4.22 -10.52
N ILE A 164 15.62 -4.16 -9.36
CA ILE A 164 14.20 -3.86 -9.20
C ILE A 164 14.07 -2.40 -8.76
N PRO A 165 13.08 -1.64 -9.23
CA PRO A 165 12.88 -0.24 -8.83
C PRO A 165 12.32 -0.13 -7.40
N LEU A 166 13.05 -0.67 -6.42
CA LEU A 166 12.70 -0.68 -5.00
C LEU A 166 13.80 -0.03 -4.17
N VAL A 167 13.41 0.96 -3.38
CA VAL A 167 14.28 1.63 -2.42
C VAL A 167 14.45 0.72 -1.20
N MET A 168 15.60 0.05 -1.05
CA MET A 168 15.82 -0.90 0.05
C MET A 168 17.19 -0.76 0.71
N HIS A 169 17.22 -0.90 2.04
CA HIS A 169 18.44 -0.98 2.84
C HIS A 169 18.56 -2.33 3.56
N VAL A 170 19.77 -2.87 3.66
CA VAL A 170 20.05 -4.19 4.21
C VAL A 170 21.01 -4.08 5.38
N MET A 171 20.69 -4.75 6.49
CA MET A 171 21.50 -4.85 7.68
C MET A 171 21.91 -6.31 7.90
N ASP A 172 23.21 -6.59 7.82
CA ASP A 172 23.73 -7.92 8.10
C ASP A 172 23.91 -8.10 9.59
N VAL A 173 23.21 -9.06 10.21
CA VAL A 173 23.36 -9.41 11.63
C VAL A 173 24.26 -10.62 11.84
N HIS A 174 24.37 -11.51 10.85
CA HIS A 174 25.26 -12.67 10.91
C HIS A 174 25.42 -13.37 9.55
N LYS A 175 26.53 -13.09 8.85
CA LYS A 175 26.91 -13.78 7.60
C LYS A 175 25.84 -13.71 6.49
N GLY A 176 24.94 -12.75 6.56
CA GLY A 176 23.90 -12.49 5.56
C GLY A 176 24.43 -11.77 4.33
N LEU A 177 25.59 -11.12 4.42
CA LEU A 177 26.34 -10.53 3.30
C LEU A 177 27.73 -11.17 3.15
N VAL A 178 28.43 -10.87 2.05
CA VAL A 178 29.84 -11.23 1.86
C VAL A 178 30.73 -10.55 2.93
N PRO A 179 31.84 -11.18 3.36
CA PRO A 179 32.69 -10.67 4.45
C PRO A 179 33.17 -9.22 4.23
N ASP A 180 33.48 -8.85 2.99
CA ASP A 180 34.02 -7.54 2.65
C ASP A 180 32.93 -6.44 2.59
N ALA A 181 31.66 -6.79 2.76
CA ALA A 181 30.56 -5.83 2.70
C ALA A 181 30.62 -4.80 3.83
N GLY A 182 31.29 -5.10 4.95
CA GLY A 182 31.30 -4.27 6.17
C GLY A 182 31.59 -2.78 5.91
N SER A 183 32.59 -2.46 5.09
CA SER A 183 32.98 -1.08 4.75
C SER A 183 32.17 -0.45 3.60
N MET A 184 31.31 -1.22 2.93
CA MET A 184 30.54 -0.76 1.79
C MET A 184 29.28 0.01 2.24
N LYS A 185 28.98 1.11 1.55
CA LYS A 185 27.71 1.85 1.68
C LYS A 185 26.57 1.24 0.86
N THR A 186 26.95 0.47 -0.17
CA THR A 186 26.04 -0.10 -1.16
C THR A 186 26.44 -1.54 -1.41
N VAL A 187 25.46 -2.44 -1.56
CA VAL A 187 25.65 -3.85 -1.89
C VAL A 187 24.76 -4.25 -3.04
N ARG A 188 25.27 -5.10 -3.94
CA ARG A 188 24.48 -5.72 -5.01
C ARG A 188 23.86 -7.02 -4.52
N LEU A 189 22.79 -7.47 -5.18
CA LEU A 189 22.15 -8.75 -4.84
C LEU A 189 23.14 -9.94 -4.87
N GLN A 190 24.14 -9.94 -5.76
CA GLN A 190 25.17 -11.00 -5.81
C GLN A 190 26.07 -11.04 -4.56
N GLN A 191 26.08 -9.98 -3.75
CA GLN A 191 26.84 -9.87 -2.51
C GLN A 191 26.02 -10.27 -1.28
N VAL A 192 24.76 -10.65 -1.46
CA VAL A 192 23.88 -11.18 -0.40
C VAL A 192 24.12 -12.69 -0.27
N ARG A 193 24.40 -13.18 0.94
CA ARG A 193 24.58 -14.61 1.25
C ARG A 193 23.36 -15.23 1.94
N SER A 194 22.47 -14.41 2.48
CA SER A 194 21.21 -14.84 3.06
C SER A 194 20.41 -15.68 2.06
N GLN A 195 20.27 -16.96 2.35
CA GLN A 195 19.47 -17.87 1.54
C GLN A 195 18.01 -17.40 1.40
N PRO A 196 17.29 -17.04 2.48
CA PRO A 196 15.92 -16.57 2.32
C PRO A 196 15.83 -15.29 1.48
N MET A 197 16.76 -14.34 1.64
CA MET A 197 16.75 -13.12 0.82
C MET A 197 17.00 -13.42 -0.66
N GLN A 198 17.94 -14.32 -0.98
CA GLN A 198 18.20 -14.76 -2.35
C GLN A 198 16.95 -15.37 -2.98
N GLN A 199 16.23 -16.23 -2.25
CA GLN A 199 15.01 -16.87 -2.75
C GLN A 199 13.89 -15.85 -2.99
N LEU A 200 13.66 -14.95 -2.04
CA LEU A 200 12.66 -13.88 -2.21
C LEU A 200 12.94 -13.04 -3.47
N PHE A 201 14.20 -12.62 -3.65
CA PHE A 201 14.60 -11.81 -4.80
C PHE A 201 14.66 -12.59 -6.12
N ALA A 202 14.89 -13.91 -6.08
CA ALA A 202 14.75 -14.76 -7.25
C ALA A 202 13.31 -14.72 -7.80
N GLY A 203 12.31 -14.63 -6.92
CA GLY A 203 10.92 -14.41 -7.31
C GLY A 203 10.63 -12.99 -7.79
N LEU A 204 10.96 -11.99 -6.97
CA LEU A 204 10.70 -10.58 -7.28
C LEU A 204 11.39 -10.12 -8.58
N GLY A 205 12.57 -10.66 -8.89
CA GLY A 205 13.35 -10.35 -10.09
C GLY A 205 13.22 -11.38 -11.22
N SER A 206 12.27 -12.32 -11.12
CA SER A 206 12.03 -13.32 -12.16
C SER A 206 11.43 -12.69 -13.43
N SER A 207 11.51 -13.43 -14.55
CA SER A 207 10.88 -13.04 -15.82
C SER A 207 9.35 -12.98 -15.77
N ALA A 208 8.71 -13.61 -14.77
CA ALA A 208 7.26 -13.52 -14.58
C ALA A 208 6.82 -12.15 -14.07
N VAL A 209 7.74 -11.37 -13.46
CA VAL A 209 7.44 -10.04 -12.92
C VAL A 209 7.97 -8.97 -13.85
N GLN A 210 7.07 -8.09 -14.32
CA GLN A 210 7.42 -6.94 -15.13
C GLN A 210 7.35 -5.67 -14.28
N TRP A 211 8.51 -5.11 -13.98
CA TRP A 211 8.62 -3.84 -13.26
C TRP A 211 8.66 -2.66 -14.23
N ASP A 212 7.86 -1.64 -13.95
CA ASP A 212 8.00 -0.33 -14.57
C ASP A 212 9.20 0.39 -13.96
N GLN A 213 10.26 0.58 -14.74
CA GLN A 213 11.52 1.16 -14.26
C GLN A 213 11.41 2.67 -13.97
N ASP A 214 10.36 3.33 -14.48
CA ASP A 214 10.11 4.74 -14.23
C ASP A 214 9.41 4.96 -12.87
N ILE A 215 8.88 3.89 -12.26
CA ILE A 215 8.16 3.94 -10.99
C ILE A 215 9.04 3.40 -9.86
N LEU A 216 9.68 4.32 -9.13
CA LEU A 216 10.48 3.97 -7.95
C LEU A 216 9.59 3.71 -6.73
N HIS A 217 9.67 2.51 -6.16
CA HIS A 217 8.90 2.09 -4.99
C HIS A 217 9.60 2.44 -3.67
N TYR A 218 8.88 3.19 -2.83
CA TYR A 218 9.20 3.56 -1.45
C TYR A 218 7.87 3.84 -0.71
N ASP A 219 7.92 4.35 0.52
CA ASP A 219 6.72 4.79 1.24
C ASP A 219 6.13 6.08 0.64
N TRP A 220 5.24 5.95 -0.35
CA TRP A 220 4.64 7.12 -1.02
C TRP A 220 3.70 7.90 -0.09
N ASP A 221 2.98 7.20 0.78
CA ASP A 221 2.03 7.82 1.71
C ASP A 221 2.76 8.66 2.77
N ALA A 222 3.80 8.10 3.39
CA ALA A 222 4.59 8.85 4.36
C ALA A 222 5.38 10.00 3.73
N TYR A 223 5.88 9.82 2.50
CA TYR A 223 6.58 10.89 1.78
C TYR A 223 5.64 12.06 1.47
N ALA A 224 4.46 11.78 0.89
CA ALA A 224 3.47 12.80 0.55
C ALA A 224 2.94 13.57 1.78
N LYS A 225 2.93 12.93 2.95
CA LYS A 225 2.54 13.56 4.22
C LYS A 225 3.70 14.26 4.93
N SER A 226 4.93 14.04 4.48
CA SER A 226 6.11 14.69 5.08
C SER A 226 6.28 16.09 4.51
N SER A 227 6.75 17.04 5.31
CA SER A 227 7.12 18.40 4.86
C SER A 227 8.43 18.42 4.06
N ALA A 228 8.81 17.28 3.49
CA ALA A 228 10.18 16.95 3.13
C ALA A 228 10.39 16.84 1.62
N ASP A 229 9.85 17.80 0.87
CA ASP A 229 9.90 17.89 -0.60
C ASP A 229 11.34 17.88 -1.19
N PHE A 230 12.37 18.01 -0.35
CA PHE A 230 13.78 18.03 -0.73
C PHE A 230 14.57 16.77 -0.31
N ILE A 231 13.92 15.74 0.26
CA ILE A 231 14.61 14.51 0.67
C ILE A 231 14.86 13.61 -0.53
N ASN A 232 16.14 13.30 -0.77
CA ASN A 232 16.51 12.24 -1.69
C ASN A 232 16.11 10.87 -1.11
N VAL A 233 15.00 10.31 -1.60
CA VAL A 233 14.41 9.05 -1.12
C VAL A 233 15.34 7.85 -1.26
N GLU A 234 16.26 7.86 -2.23
CA GLU A 234 17.20 6.76 -2.43
C GLU A 234 18.32 6.72 -1.38
N LYS A 235 18.68 7.90 -0.84
CA LYS A 235 19.69 8.05 0.21
C LYS A 235 19.09 8.07 1.61
N SER A 236 17.79 8.32 1.72
CA SER A 236 17.09 8.40 2.99
C SER A 236 16.61 7.03 3.45
N THR A 237 16.87 6.70 4.71
CA THR A 237 16.29 5.51 5.33
C THR A 237 14.79 5.70 5.56
N LEU A 238 14.33 6.90 5.97
CA LEU A 238 12.96 7.18 6.41
C LEU A 238 11.84 6.46 5.62
N PHE A 239 11.88 6.56 4.29
CA PHE A 239 10.84 6.01 3.40
C PHE A 239 11.21 4.67 2.74
N SER A 240 12.41 4.14 3.04
CA SER A 240 12.94 2.93 2.42
C SER A 240 12.26 1.65 2.90
N SER A 241 12.29 0.62 2.07
CA SER A 241 12.18 -0.76 2.53
C SER A 241 13.43 -1.19 3.29
N TYR A 242 13.32 -2.19 4.14
CA TYR A 242 14.44 -2.68 4.95
C TYR A 242 14.50 -4.21 4.98
N ALA A 243 15.70 -4.76 5.06
CA ALA A 243 15.91 -6.13 5.50
C ALA A 243 16.97 -6.24 6.58
N ILE A 244 16.72 -7.14 7.51
CA ILE A 244 17.69 -7.66 8.47
C ILE A 244 18.03 -9.08 8.01
N VAL A 245 19.31 -9.36 7.78
CA VAL A 245 19.75 -10.60 7.15
C VAL A 245 20.78 -11.35 7.99
N ASP A 246 20.52 -12.63 8.15
CA ASP A 246 21.50 -13.68 8.49
C ASP A 246 21.69 -14.55 7.24
N LYS A 247 22.68 -15.43 7.23
CA LYS A 247 22.78 -16.55 6.29
C LYS A 247 21.45 -17.33 6.15
N GLU A 248 20.75 -17.60 7.26
CA GLU A 248 19.55 -18.48 7.28
C GLU A 248 18.25 -17.75 7.67
N TYR A 249 18.33 -16.47 8.04
CA TYR A 249 17.19 -15.66 8.48
C TYR A 249 17.03 -14.39 7.64
N LEU A 250 15.77 -13.99 7.43
CA LEU A 250 15.38 -12.74 6.80
C LEU A 250 14.19 -12.14 7.56
N HIS A 251 14.36 -10.91 8.01
CA HIS A 251 13.25 -10.01 8.25
C HIS A 251 13.21 -8.98 7.13
N ALA A 252 12.09 -8.78 6.45
CA ALA A 252 11.93 -7.76 5.42
C ALA A 252 10.65 -6.96 5.62
N LEU A 253 10.81 -5.63 5.71
CA LEU A 253 9.72 -4.68 5.60
C LEU A 253 9.78 -4.08 4.19
N LEU A 254 8.87 -4.50 3.31
CA LEU A 254 8.81 -4.02 1.93
C LEU A 254 7.69 -2.98 1.79
N ARG A 255 8.03 -1.88 1.11
CA ARG A 255 7.14 -0.74 0.86
C ARG A 255 7.02 -0.54 -0.65
N PHE A 256 5.91 -1.00 -1.21
CA PHE A 256 5.59 -0.89 -2.63
C PHE A 256 4.60 0.26 -2.86
N GLY A 257 5.04 1.50 -2.58
CA GLY A 257 4.16 2.67 -2.65
C GLY A 257 3.16 2.68 -1.50
N TYR A 258 1.89 2.42 -1.79
CA TYR A 258 0.80 2.38 -0.80
C TYR A 258 0.62 1.00 -0.14
N HIS A 259 1.45 0.02 -0.49
CA HIS A 259 1.36 -1.35 0.01
C HIS A 259 2.53 -1.66 0.94
N PHE A 260 2.21 -2.25 2.08
CA PHE A 260 3.15 -2.59 3.14
C PHE A 260 3.15 -4.09 3.35
N VAL A 261 4.35 -4.66 3.33
CA VAL A 261 4.58 -6.08 3.55
C VAL A 261 5.58 -6.26 4.66
N VAL A 262 5.25 -7.11 5.62
CA VAL A 262 6.18 -7.63 6.60
C VAL A 262 6.40 -9.10 6.31
N LEU A 263 7.65 -9.50 6.15
CA LEU A 263 8.05 -10.87 5.89
C LEU A 263 9.11 -11.27 6.90
N ASP A 264 8.91 -12.40 7.56
CA ASP A 264 9.86 -12.99 8.50
C ASP A 264 10.05 -14.45 8.12
N ALA A 265 11.28 -14.88 7.86
CA ALA A 265 11.55 -16.21 7.34
C ALA A 265 12.85 -16.79 7.88
N VAL A 266 12.81 -18.08 8.21
CA VAL A 266 13.98 -18.92 8.50
C VAL A 266 14.02 -20.05 7.46
N VAL A 267 15.16 -20.18 6.79
CA VAL A 267 15.44 -21.26 5.85
C VAL A 267 16.76 -21.92 6.27
N SER A 268 16.63 -23.00 7.01
CA SER A 268 17.70 -23.77 7.64
C SER A 268 17.66 -25.25 7.22
N PRO A 269 18.72 -26.02 7.46
CA PRO A 269 18.71 -27.47 7.26
C PRO A 269 17.73 -28.22 8.17
N GLN A 270 17.30 -27.64 9.30
CA GLN A 270 16.39 -28.26 10.25
C GLN A 270 14.93 -27.90 9.92
N THR A 271 14.16 -28.88 9.43
CA THR A 271 12.74 -28.73 9.06
C THR A 271 11.91 -28.01 10.13
N GLU A 272 12.07 -28.35 11.41
CA GLU A 272 11.26 -27.79 12.51
C GLU A 272 11.49 -26.29 12.75
N GLN A 273 12.62 -25.75 12.29
CA GLN A 273 12.96 -24.33 12.44
C GLN A 273 12.45 -23.49 11.26
N ASN A 274 12.12 -24.14 10.14
CA ASN A 274 11.82 -23.43 8.90
C ASN A 274 10.42 -22.85 8.95
N TYR A 275 10.32 -21.57 8.59
CA TYR A 275 9.06 -20.88 8.46
C TYR A 275 9.11 -19.72 7.47
N ILE A 276 7.94 -19.36 6.96
CA ILE A 276 7.66 -18.07 6.31
C ILE A 276 6.44 -17.49 7.02
N ARG A 277 6.57 -16.27 7.55
CA ARG A 277 5.48 -15.47 8.09
C ARG A 277 5.38 -14.20 7.27
N PHE A 278 4.17 -13.94 6.80
CA PHE A 278 3.89 -12.88 5.86
C PHE A 278 2.68 -12.10 6.34
N SER A 279 2.78 -10.79 6.39
CA SER A 279 1.66 -9.88 6.60
C SER A 279 1.63 -8.86 5.48
N PHE A 280 0.45 -8.61 4.97
CA PHE A 280 0.18 -7.68 3.88
C PHE A 280 -0.93 -6.73 4.31
N LYS A 281 -0.70 -5.43 4.11
CA LYS A 281 -1.70 -4.40 4.34
C LYS A 281 -1.50 -3.22 3.41
N GLY A 282 -2.57 -2.44 3.22
CA GLY A 282 -2.53 -1.15 2.55
C GLY A 282 -3.16 -1.21 1.16
N GLY A 283 -3.10 -0.12 0.43
CA GLY A 283 -3.81 0.03 -0.83
C GLY A 283 -3.97 1.49 -1.22
N GLY A 284 -3.81 1.80 -2.51
CA GLY A 284 -4.23 3.08 -3.07
C GLY A 284 -5.60 3.01 -3.73
N GLY A 285 -6.12 1.81 -3.99
CA GLY A 285 -7.47 1.60 -4.55
C GLY A 285 -8.62 1.87 -3.58
N ILE A 286 -9.85 1.77 -4.07
CA ILE A 286 -11.07 1.84 -3.22
C ILE A 286 -11.25 0.53 -2.40
N PRO A 287 -12.04 0.53 -1.31
CA PRO A 287 -12.18 -0.63 -0.42
C PRO A 287 -12.50 -1.95 -1.13
N GLU A 288 -13.37 -1.91 -2.13
CA GLU A 288 -13.79 -3.08 -2.92
C GLU A 288 -12.61 -3.67 -3.71
N GLN A 289 -11.79 -2.82 -4.31
CA GLN A 289 -10.62 -3.28 -5.09
C GLN A 289 -9.50 -3.80 -4.19
N ARG A 290 -9.34 -3.20 -2.99
CA ARG A 290 -8.43 -3.73 -1.97
C ARG A 290 -8.88 -5.12 -1.53
N PHE A 291 -10.18 -5.29 -1.30
CA PHE A 291 -10.77 -6.60 -0.98
C PHE A 291 -10.49 -7.62 -2.09
N PHE A 292 -10.74 -7.29 -3.36
CA PHE A 292 -10.45 -8.18 -4.48
C PHE A 292 -8.98 -8.60 -4.56
N ARG A 293 -8.04 -7.68 -4.29
CA ARG A 293 -6.62 -8.04 -4.24
C ARG A 293 -6.28 -8.94 -3.06
N ILE A 294 -6.87 -8.69 -1.89
CA ILE A 294 -6.68 -9.58 -0.73
C ILE A 294 -7.17 -10.99 -1.06
N GLU A 295 -8.31 -11.11 -1.72
CA GLU A 295 -8.85 -12.39 -2.19
C GLU A 295 -7.96 -13.06 -3.25
N LEU A 296 -7.42 -12.28 -4.20
CA LEU A 296 -6.43 -12.75 -5.18
C LEU A 296 -5.21 -13.35 -4.49
N ILE A 297 -4.56 -12.59 -3.60
CA ILE A 297 -3.36 -13.03 -2.87
C ILE A 297 -3.70 -14.26 -2.01
N ARG A 298 -4.85 -14.25 -1.32
CA ARG A 298 -5.33 -15.38 -0.52
C ARG A 298 -5.45 -16.65 -1.35
N SER A 299 -6.10 -16.58 -2.51
CA SER A 299 -6.30 -17.70 -3.42
C SER A 299 -4.97 -18.30 -3.88
N VAL A 300 -4.05 -17.45 -4.35
CA VAL A 300 -2.74 -17.89 -4.85
C VAL A 300 -1.88 -18.48 -3.72
N LEU A 301 -1.83 -17.86 -2.54
CA LEU A 301 -1.03 -18.37 -1.43
C LEU A 301 -1.60 -19.68 -0.85
N ALA A 302 -2.92 -19.79 -0.74
CA ALA A 302 -3.57 -21.03 -0.31
C ALA A 302 -3.24 -22.20 -1.25
N HIS A 303 -3.20 -21.95 -2.57
CA HIS A 303 -2.78 -22.93 -3.57
C HIS A 303 -1.35 -23.45 -3.34
N PHE A 304 -0.43 -22.57 -2.92
CA PHE A 304 0.94 -22.94 -2.55
C PHE A 304 1.10 -23.39 -1.08
N ARG A 305 0.00 -23.86 -0.46
CA ARG A 305 -0.07 -24.47 0.87
C ARG A 305 0.28 -23.53 2.03
N PHE A 306 0.16 -22.21 1.85
CA PHE A 306 0.18 -21.28 2.98
C PHE A 306 -1.13 -21.38 3.76
N SER A 307 -1.05 -21.29 5.09
CA SER A 307 -2.21 -21.01 5.94
C SER A 307 -2.45 -19.50 5.95
N VAL A 308 -3.59 -19.06 5.42
CA VAL A 308 -3.91 -17.64 5.23
C VAL A 308 -5.13 -17.25 6.07
N SER A 309 -5.04 -16.12 6.76
CA SER A 309 -6.14 -15.46 7.45
C SER A 309 -6.27 -14.01 6.98
N THR A 310 -7.50 -13.53 6.84
CA THR A 310 -7.78 -12.15 6.42
C THR A 310 -8.67 -11.45 7.45
N THR A 311 -8.38 -10.19 7.73
CA THR A 311 -9.22 -9.33 8.58
C THR A 311 -9.29 -7.95 7.92
N ALA A 312 -10.44 -7.61 7.36
CA ALA A 312 -10.63 -6.42 6.53
C ALA A 312 -9.61 -6.34 5.38
N ASP A 313 -8.72 -5.33 5.39
CA ASP A 313 -7.69 -5.10 4.37
C ASP A 313 -6.31 -5.67 4.76
N MET A 314 -6.25 -6.45 5.83
CA MET A 314 -5.05 -7.13 6.31
C MET A 314 -5.12 -8.61 5.96
N LEU A 315 -4.04 -9.12 5.39
CA LEU A 315 -3.83 -10.54 5.13
C LEU A 315 -2.60 -11.00 5.89
N GLU A 316 -2.72 -12.12 6.59
CA GLU A 316 -1.61 -12.79 7.24
C GLU A 316 -1.51 -14.21 6.68
N ALA A 317 -0.29 -14.66 6.39
CA ALA A 317 -0.03 -16.00 5.91
C ALA A 317 1.18 -16.62 6.60
N SER A 318 1.12 -17.93 6.78
CA SER A 318 2.18 -18.73 7.39
C SER A 318 2.46 -20.00 6.59
N PHE A 319 3.72 -20.42 6.60
CA PHE A 319 4.19 -21.68 6.00
C PHE A 319 5.31 -22.23 6.87
N ASP A 320 4.99 -23.17 7.75
CA ASP A 320 5.89 -23.64 8.80
C ASP A 320 6.23 -25.13 8.66
N ARG A 321 7.37 -25.53 9.23
CA ARG A 321 7.80 -26.93 9.41
C ARG A 321 7.92 -27.72 8.11
N ARG A 322 8.63 -27.13 7.14
CA ARG A 322 8.87 -27.70 5.80
C ARG A 322 10.35 -27.82 5.52
N SER A 323 10.71 -28.62 4.52
CA SER A 323 12.12 -28.80 4.17
C SER A 323 12.77 -27.47 3.77
N GLN A 324 14.10 -27.41 3.86
CA GLN A 324 14.86 -26.22 3.44
C GLN A 324 14.55 -25.85 1.97
N ALA A 325 14.44 -26.87 1.12
CA ALA A 325 14.14 -26.70 -0.31
C ALA A 325 12.72 -26.18 -0.54
N ASP A 326 11.71 -26.77 0.13
CA ASP A 326 10.32 -26.34 -0.01
C ASP A 326 10.12 -24.92 0.51
N THR A 327 10.70 -24.61 1.67
CA THR A 327 10.60 -23.27 2.29
C THR A 327 11.27 -22.23 1.39
N GLY A 328 12.49 -22.51 0.90
CA GLY A 328 13.15 -21.63 -0.04
C GLY A 328 12.35 -21.43 -1.33
N THR A 329 11.82 -22.50 -1.92
CA THR A 329 11.02 -22.44 -3.15
C THR A 329 9.75 -21.62 -2.95
N ASN A 330 9.01 -21.85 -1.86
CA ASN A 330 7.80 -21.09 -1.56
C ASN A 330 8.08 -19.61 -1.25
N LEU A 331 9.26 -19.28 -0.73
CA LEU A 331 9.69 -17.90 -0.56
C LEU A 331 9.94 -17.21 -1.91
N GLY A 332 10.50 -17.93 -2.89
CA GLY A 332 10.59 -17.46 -4.27
C GLY A 332 9.22 -17.28 -4.94
N ARG A 333 8.29 -18.23 -4.74
CA ARG A 333 6.90 -18.08 -5.20
C ARG A 333 6.24 -16.83 -4.63
N LEU A 334 6.38 -16.61 -3.32
CA LEU A 334 5.89 -15.41 -2.65
C LEU A 334 6.48 -14.14 -3.29
N GLY A 335 7.77 -14.14 -3.66
CA GLY A 335 8.39 -13.04 -4.39
C GLY A 335 7.69 -12.70 -5.71
N ILE A 336 7.29 -13.69 -6.51
CA ILE A 336 6.52 -13.46 -7.74
C ILE A 336 5.14 -12.88 -7.42
N VAL A 337 4.43 -13.46 -6.44
CA VAL A 337 3.10 -13.00 -6.03
C VAL A 337 3.17 -11.54 -5.59
N LEU A 338 4.18 -11.16 -4.82
CA LEU A 338 4.39 -9.78 -4.41
C LEU A 338 4.62 -8.86 -5.60
N GLY A 339 5.56 -9.20 -6.48
CA GLY A 339 5.88 -8.38 -7.65
C GLY A 339 4.70 -8.18 -8.60
N LYS A 340 3.88 -9.22 -8.81
CA LYS A 340 2.70 -9.15 -9.68
C LYS A 340 1.51 -8.41 -9.08
N THR A 341 1.43 -8.29 -7.76
CA THR A 341 0.27 -7.72 -7.08
C THR A 341 0.43 -6.24 -6.70
N VAL A 342 1.60 -5.68 -6.97
CA VAL A 342 1.85 -4.23 -6.88
C VAL A 342 0.89 -3.48 -7.81
N LEU A 343 0.18 -2.48 -7.27
CA LEU A 343 -0.81 -1.62 -7.97
C LEU A 343 -2.05 -2.31 -8.57
N LEU A 344 -2.21 -3.64 -8.42
CA LEU A 344 -3.41 -4.34 -8.92
C LEU A 344 -4.70 -3.92 -8.21
N ASP A 345 -4.60 -3.42 -6.99
CA ASP A 345 -5.72 -2.88 -6.23
C ASP A 345 -6.37 -1.65 -6.86
N MET A 346 -5.80 -1.08 -7.94
CA MET A 346 -6.47 -0.02 -8.70
C MET A 346 -7.17 -0.52 -9.96
N ARG A 347 -6.97 -1.79 -10.33
CA ARG A 347 -7.39 -2.35 -11.62
C ARG A 347 -8.47 -3.43 -11.52
N LEU A 348 -8.52 -4.16 -10.41
CA LEU A 348 -9.50 -5.24 -10.21
C LEU A 348 -10.91 -4.66 -10.07
N GLN A 349 -11.87 -5.18 -10.84
CA GLN A 349 -13.26 -4.66 -10.85
C GLN A 349 -14.30 -5.68 -10.38
N ASP A 350 -14.03 -6.98 -10.53
CA ASP A 350 -14.98 -8.03 -10.22
C ASP A 350 -14.29 -9.35 -9.83
N GLN A 351 -15.08 -10.29 -9.32
CA GLN A 351 -14.63 -11.59 -8.83
C GLN A 351 -14.11 -12.50 -9.96
N ASN A 352 -14.66 -12.40 -11.17
CA ASN A 352 -14.22 -13.24 -12.29
C ASN A 352 -12.80 -12.86 -12.73
N GLN A 353 -12.47 -11.56 -12.72
CA GLN A 353 -11.11 -11.08 -12.94
C GLN A 353 -10.14 -11.60 -11.87
N VAL A 354 -10.57 -11.64 -10.61
CA VAL A 354 -9.76 -12.19 -9.51
C VAL A 354 -9.43 -13.66 -9.76
N GLU A 355 -10.43 -14.47 -10.11
CA GLU A 355 -10.25 -15.90 -10.36
C GLU A 355 -9.35 -16.16 -11.56
N ALA A 356 -9.63 -15.53 -12.70
CA ALA A 356 -8.82 -15.68 -13.91
C ALA A 356 -7.36 -15.23 -13.70
N LEU A 357 -7.16 -14.13 -12.97
CA LEU A 357 -5.82 -13.65 -12.65
C LEU A 357 -5.11 -14.55 -11.64
N ALA A 358 -5.82 -15.10 -10.66
CA ALA A 358 -5.25 -16.07 -9.72
C ALA A 358 -4.71 -17.29 -10.46
N GLU A 359 -5.48 -17.85 -11.39
CA GLU A 359 -5.07 -18.98 -12.23
C GLU A 359 -3.83 -18.65 -13.08
N SER A 360 -3.84 -17.49 -13.74
CA SER A 360 -2.67 -17.01 -14.51
C SER A 360 -1.43 -16.89 -13.64
N ILE A 361 -1.53 -16.25 -12.48
CA ILE A 361 -0.40 -16.09 -11.55
C ILE A 361 0.08 -17.46 -11.07
N ILE A 362 -0.83 -18.37 -10.70
CA ILE A 362 -0.47 -19.72 -10.26
C ILE A 362 0.32 -20.45 -11.35
N GLN A 363 -0.10 -20.34 -12.61
CA GLN A 363 0.60 -20.99 -13.72
C GLN A 363 1.99 -20.40 -13.92
N GLU A 364 2.11 -19.07 -14.00
CA GLU A 364 3.42 -18.42 -14.16
C GLU A 364 4.36 -18.70 -12.98
N VAL A 365 3.83 -18.79 -11.75
CA VAL A 365 4.61 -19.18 -10.58
C VAL A 365 5.11 -20.62 -10.70
N ARG A 366 4.30 -21.54 -11.23
CA ARG A 366 4.71 -22.94 -11.45
C ARG A 366 5.77 -23.07 -12.54
N ASP A 367 5.69 -22.24 -13.58
CA ASP A 367 6.66 -22.24 -14.67
C ASP A 367 8.07 -21.83 -14.20
N VAL A 368 8.15 -20.92 -13.23
CA VAL A 368 9.42 -20.49 -12.61
C VAL A 368 9.84 -21.39 -11.44
N PHE A 369 8.89 -21.77 -10.58
CA PHE A 369 9.12 -22.56 -9.37
C PHE A 369 8.20 -23.79 -9.34
N PRO A 370 8.58 -24.89 -10.02
CA PRO A 370 7.73 -26.08 -10.14
C PRO A 370 7.43 -26.72 -8.79
N VAL A 371 6.22 -27.24 -8.63
CA VAL A 371 5.81 -28.02 -7.45
C VAL A 371 6.22 -29.47 -7.70
N GLN A 372 7.03 -30.06 -6.81
CA GLN A 372 7.15 -31.52 -6.78
C GLN A 372 5.83 -32.06 -6.23
N GLU A 373 5.09 -32.78 -7.07
CA GLU A 373 3.78 -33.37 -6.72
C GLU A 373 3.86 -34.33 -5.54
#